data_AF-A0A357VKQ5-F1
#
_entry.id   AF-A0A357VKQ5-F1
#
_cell.length_a   1.000
_cell.length_b   1.000
_cell.length_c   1.000
_cell.angle_alpha   90.00
_cell.angle_beta   90.00
_cell.angle_gamma   90.00
#
_symmetry.space_group_name_H-M   'P 1'
#
loop_
_entity.id
_entity.type
_entity.pdbx_description
1 polymer ?
#
loop_
_entity_poly.entity_id
_entity_poly.type
_entity_poly.pdbx_seq_one_letter_code
_entity_poly.pdbx_strand_id
1 'polypeptide(L)' 'NIINTFNPELILIGGGIVQGREFFEDIMRETAKKRAFESAFNACSIAFSELGPNATLIGAANLVMDEVL' A
#
# COMPACT_ATOMS: atom_id res chain seq x y z
N ASN A 1 -5.74 4.21 -10.98
CA ASN A 1 -5.97 3.15 -11.98
C ASN A 1 -5.65 1.77 -11.47
N ILE A 2 -4.64 1.55 -10.62
CA ILE A 2 -4.33 0.22 -10.04
C ILE A 2 -5.57 -0.47 -9.45
N ILE A 3 -6.39 0.24 -8.68
CA ILE A 3 -7.65 -0.30 -8.11
C ILE A 3 -8.56 -0.88 -9.22
N ASN A 4 -8.73 -0.17 -10.33
CA ASN A 4 -9.59 -0.63 -11.44
C ASN A 4 -8.97 -1.78 -12.22
N THR A 5 -7.63 -1.83 -12.32
CA THR A 5 -6.94 -2.86 -13.10
C THR A 5 -6.86 -4.19 -12.37
N PHE A 6 -6.61 -4.16 -11.06
CA PHE A 6 -6.29 -5.35 -10.29
C PHE A 6 -7.36 -5.74 -9.28
N ASN A 7 -8.30 -4.85 -8.96
CA ASN A 7 -9.28 -5.03 -7.88
C ASN A 7 -8.64 -5.60 -6.59
N PRO A 8 -7.57 -4.96 -6.06
CA PRO A 8 -6.81 -5.53 -4.96
C PRO A 8 -7.56 -5.40 -3.64
N GLU A 9 -7.30 -6.32 -2.70
CA GLU A 9 -7.80 -6.23 -1.33
C GLU A 9 -7.03 -5.18 -0.50
N LEU A 10 -5.75 -4.95 -0.83
CA LEU A 10 -4.87 -4.04 -0.10
C LEU A 10 -3.93 -3.28 -1.05
N ILE A 11 -3.83 -1.97 -0.84
CA ILE A 11 -2.73 -1.13 -1.30
C ILE A 11 -1.93 -0.68 -0.09
N LEU A 12 -0.65 -1.08 -0.04
CA LEU A 12 0.29 -0.64 0.99
C LEU A 12 1.21 0.45 0.44
N ILE A 13 1.19 1.63 1.07
CA ILE A 13 2.07 2.75 0.72
C ILE A 13 3.31 2.70 1.62
N GLY A 14 4.46 2.49 1.00
CA GLY A 14 5.77 2.48 1.65
C GLY A 14 6.68 3.62 1.21
N GLY A 15 7.93 3.59 1.68
CA GLY A 15 8.97 4.56 1.33
C GLY A 15 8.90 5.86 2.16
N GLY A 16 9.77 6.81 1.82
CA GLY A 16 9.93 8.06 2.59
C GLY A 16 8.68 8.95 2.64
N ILE A 17 7.79 8.83 1.65
CA ILE A 17 6.55 9.63 1.57
C ILE A 17 5.63 9.40 2.77
N VAL A 18 5.70 8.23 3.41
CA VAL A 18 4.88 7.88 4.58
C VAL A 18 5.09 8.87 5.74
N GLN A 19 6.26 9.50 5.85
CA GLN A 19 6.53 10.51 6.88
C GLN A 19 5.66 11.76 6.73
N GLY A 20 5.21 12.06 5.50
CA GLY A 20 4.31 13.19 5.21
C GLY A 20 2.84 12.80 5.13
N ARG A 21 2.45 11.61 5.63
CA ARG A 21 1.09 11.05 5.51
C ARG A 21 -0.02 12.06 5.84
N GLU A 22 0.15 12.79 6.94
CA GLU A 22 -0.84 13.78 7.42
C GLU A 22 -1.16 14.88 6.42
N PHE A 23 -0.25 15.14 5.46
CA PHE A 23 -0.43 16.19 4.47
C PHE A 23 -1.15 15.73 3.19
N PHE A 24 -1.26 14.42 2.92
CA PHE A 24 -1.80 13.94 1.64
C PHE A 24 -2.81 12.79 1.73
N GLU A 25 -2.94 12.11 2.87
CA GLU A 25 -3.80 10.92 2.98
C GLU A 25 -5.23 11.19 2.50
N ASP A 26 -5.85 12.24 3.01
CA ASP A 26 -7.24 12.56 2.67
C ASP A 26 -7.42 12.87 1.18
N ILE A 27 -6.53 13.69 0.61
CA ILE A 27 -6.56 14.06 -0.81
C ILE A 27 -6.36 12.82 -1.68
N MET A 28 -5.46 11.92 -1.29
CA MET A 28 -5.19 10.67 -1.99
C MET A 28 -6.42 9.74 -1.94
N ARG A 29 -7.03 9.55 -0.76
CA ARG A 29 -8.24 8.71 -0.59
C ARG A 29 -9.40 9.25 -1.42
N GLU A 30 -9.64 10.55 -1.37
CA GLU A 30 -10.69 11.21 -2.17
C GLU A 30 -10.44 11.08 -3.67
N THR A 31 -9.19 11.26 -4.10
CA THR A 31 -8.82 11.11 -5.52
C THR A 31 -8.99 9.67 -6.00
N ALA A 32 -8.62 8.70 -5.16
CA ALA A 32 -8.80 7.28 -5.46
C ALA A 32 -10.29 6.93 -5.57
N LYS A 33 -11.11 7.36 -4.60
CA LYS A 33 -12.57 7.18 -4.60
C LYS A 33 -13.24 7.74 -5.84
N LYS A 34 -12.84 8.95 -6.27
CA LYS A 34 -13.41 9.61 -7.47
C LYS A 34 -13.04 8.94 -8.79
N ARG A 35 -11.93 8.21 -8.84
CA ARG A 35 -11.38 7.63 -10.08
C ARG A 35 -11.55 6.12 -10.19
N ALA A 36 -11.78 5.44 -9.08
CA ALA A 36 -11.98 4.02 -9.03
C ALA A 36 -13.47 3.65 -9.22
N PHE A 37 -13.74 2.45 -9.75
CA PHE A 37 -15.07 1.88 -9.66
C PHE A 37 -15.44 1.69 -8.19
N GLU A 38 -16.66 2.09 -7.82
CA GLU A 38 -17.09 2.14 -6.43
C GLU A 38 -16.95 0.79 -5.71
N SER A 39 -17.35 -0.31 -6.37
CA SER A 39 -17.21 -1.66 -5.80
C SER A 39 -15.76 -2.04 -5.53
N ALA A 40 -14.85 -1.72 -6.46
CA ALA A 40 -13.43 -2.01 -6.33
C ALA A 40 -12.76 -1.13 -5.26
N PHE A 41 -13.17 0.14 -5.15
CA PHE A 41 -12.70 1.03 -4.08
C PHE A 41 -13.15 0.55 -2.70
N ASN A 42 -14.44 0.20 -2.56
CA ASN A 42 -15.01 -0.25 -1.29
C ASN A 42 -14.43 -1.60 -0.82
N ALA A 43 -13.99 -2.45 -1.74
CA ALA A 43 -13.30 -3.71 -1.44
C ALA A 43 -11.80 -3.55 -1.14
N CYS A 44 -11.21 -2.39 -1.45
CA CYS A 44 -9.77 -2.16 -1.33
C CYS A 44 -9.44 -1.36 -0.07
N SER A 45 -8.64 -1.95 0.83
CA SER A 45 -8.03 -1.21 1.93
C SER A 45 -6.79 -0.44 1.45
N ILE A 46 -6.57 0.78 1.95
CA ILE A 46 -5.32 1.52 1.72
C ILE A 46 -4.65 1.75 3.07
N ALA A 47 -3.43 1.22 3.23
CA ALA A 47 -2.64 1.29 4.45
C ALA A 47 -1.25 1.87 4.20
N PHE A 48 -0.55 2.23 5.27
CA PHE A 48 0.81 2.75 5.24
C PHE A 48 1.75 1.79 5.95
N SER A 49 2.96 1.59 5.40
CA SER A 49 3.94 0.69 5.99
C SER A 49 4.49 1.23 7.31
N GLU A 50 4.55 0.37 8.31
CA GLU A 50 5.12 0.66 9.63
C GLU A 50 6.57 0.20 9.77
N LEU A 51 7.07 -0.60 8.82
CA LEU A 51 8.42 -1.18 8.88
C LEU A 51 9.53 -0.18 8.55
N GLY A 52 9.19 0.96 7.97
CA GLY A 52 10.13 2.04 7.66
C GLY A 52 11.35 1.55 6.86
N PRO A 53 12.57 2.01 7.19
CA PRO A 53 13.80 1.60 6.52
C PRO A 53 14.11 0.10 6.60
N ASN A 54 13.55 -0.61 7.57
CA ASN A 54 13.83 -2.03 7.78
C ASN A 54 13.05 -2.94 6.83
N ALA A 55 12.05 -2.43 6.11
CA ALA A 55 11.20 -3.22 5.21
C ALA A 55 12.03 -4.02 4.19
N THR A 56 13.07 -3.41 3.61
CA THR A 56 13.95 -4.06 2.63
C THR A 56 14.74 -5.22 3.25
N LEU A 57 15.34 -5.00 4.42
CA LEU A 57 16.14 -6.03 5.10
C LEU A 57 15.27 -7.20 5.57
N ILE A 58 14.09 -6.91 6.13
CA ILE A 58 13.13 -7.93 6.56
C ILE A 58 12.66 -8.74 5.35
N GLY A 59 12.33 -8.09 4.23
CA GLY A 59 11.93 -8.78 3.00
C GLY A 59 13.03 -9.69 2.45
N ALA A 60 14.28 -9.21 2.41
CA ALA A 60 15.42 -10.00 1.95
C ALA A 60 15.68 -11.21 2.86
N ALA A 61 15.61 -11.03 4.20
CA ALA A 61 15.75 -12.12 5.15
C ALA A 61 14.62 -13.16 4.98
N ASN A 62 13.38 -12.72 4.83
CA ASN A 62 12.24 -13.62 4.59
C ASN A 62 12.42 -14.42 3.29
N LEU A 63 12.92 -13.80 2.21
CA LEU A 63 13.16 -14.50 0.95
C LEU A 63 14.16 -15.65 1.12
N VAL A 64 15.24 -15.44 1.88
CA VAL A 64 16.23 -16.49 2.17
C VAL A 64 15.63 -17.57 3.09
N MET A 65 14.84 -17.18 4.10
CA MET A 65 14.22 -18.14 5.02
C MET A 65 13.19 -19.03 4.32
N ASP A 66 12.43 -18.51 3.37
CA ASP A 66 11.44 -19.27 2.58
C ASP A 66 12.10 -20.32 1.65
N GLU A 67 13.36 -20.12 1.26
CA GLU A 67 14.12 -21.13 0.50
C GLU A 67 14.76 -22.21 1.39
N VAL A 68 14.96 -21.92 2.68
CA VAL A 68 15.68 -22.82 3.61
C VAL A 68 14.74 -23.68 4.46
N LEU A 69 13.54 -23.17 4.76
CA LEU A 69 12.51 -23.85 5.57
C LEU A 69 11.50 -24.59 4.69
#